data_AF-A0A952D703-F1
#
_entry.id   AF-A0A952D703-F1
#
_cell.length_a   1.000
_cell.length_b   1.000
_cell.length_c   1.000
_cell.angle_alpha   90.00
_cell.angle_beta   90.00
_cell.angle_gamma   90.00
#
_symmetry.space_group_name_H-M   'P 1'
#
loop_
_entity.id
_entity.type
_entity.pdbx_description
1 polymer ?
#
loop_
_entity_poly.entity_id
_entity_poly.type
_entity_poly.pdbx_seq_one_letter_code
_entity_poly.pdbx_strand_id
1 'polypeptide(L)'
;MNEEERLAQEIARLQRELESVRASGSKEPPEDPPQGLVAAPEPEPERREPTPEELAKVDALLREAQLAKIRGQRDAFEAKLAEASAIAPDDSGVHEAMGDAHADARRMISAKESYQRAVKANPKNASAEKKLAELVFRETQAGLMASGYFANQSEAMTSPTKAKVFNAILPGFGHVLLGETTRGAIIIGLWVLMVVLSFALGGVSSLLGAVGLDRDATAQPVGYVPLALALVVYLASFVGLGGGGGSRRSGPSRPEPPVDLRF
;
A
#
# COMPACT_ATOMS: atom_id res chain seq x y z
N MET A 1 33.55 -40.80 -15.29
CA MET A 1 32.63 -40.51 -14.18
C MET A 1 31.84 -39.30 -14.62
N ASN A 2 30.61 -39.55 -15.08
CA ASN A 2 29.84 -38.58 -15.85
C ASN A 2 29.21 -37.55 -14.90
N GLU A 3 29.04 -36.30 -15.35
CA GLU A 3 28.43 -35.23 -14.53
C GLU A 3 27.05 -35.63 -14.00
N GLU A 4 26.30 -36.44 -14.76
CA GLU A 4 25.02 -37.01 -14.34
C GLU A 4 25.14 -37.95 -13.13
N GLU A 5 26.20 -38.76 -13.04
CA GLU A 5 26.45 -39.62 -11.88
C GLU A 5 26.81 -38.80 -10.64
N ARG A 6 27.53 -37.68 -10.83
CA ARG A 6 27.90 -36.78 -9.75
C ARG A 6 26.67 -36.05 -9.19
N LEU A 7 25.79 -35.57 -10.06
CA LEU A 7 24.53 -34.93 -9.69
C LEU A 7 23.57 -35.92 -9.01
N ALA A 8 23.48 -37.16 -9.52
CA ALA A 8 22.67 -38.22 -8.90
C ALA A 8 23.16 -38.57 -7.48
N GLN A 9 24.49 -38.64 -7.29
CA GLN A 9 25.08 -38.85 -5.96
C GLN A 9 24.83 -37.68 -5.01
N GLU A 10 24.88 -36.45 -5.52
CA GLU A 10 24.66 -35.24 -4.72
C GLU A 10 23.20 -35.10 -4.28
N ILE A 11 22.25 -35.40 -5.17
CA ILE A 11 20.82 -35.45 -4.83
C ILE A 11 20.54 -36.55 -3.79
N ALA A 12 21.10 -37.74 -3.97
CA ALA A 12 20.93 -38.85 -3.02
C ALA A 12 21.58 -38.57 -1.65
N ARG A 13 22.59 -37.71 -1.60
CA ARG A 13 23.19 -37.21 -0.35
C ARG A 13 22.28 -36.21 0.34
N LEU A 14 21.77 -35.22 -0.39
CA LEU A 14 20.89 -34.18 0.14
C LEU A 14 19.58 -34.76 0.67
N GLN A 15 19.03 -35.78 0.00
CA GLN A 15 17.83 -36.48 0.50
C GLN A 15 18.07 -37.18 1.84
N ARG A 16 19.24 -37.81 2.02
CA ARG A 16 19.62 -38.43 3.30
C ARG A 16 19.86 -37.41 4.41
N GLU A 17 20.45 -36.25 4.10
CA GLU A 17 20.56 -35.14 5.05
C GLU A 17 19.19 -34.57 5.43
N LEU A 18 18.26 -34.46 4.48
CA LEU A 18 16.89 -34.00 4.77
C LEU A 18 16.15 -34.99 5.66
N GLU A 19 16.29 -36.29 5.41
CA GLU A 19 15.71 -37.35 6.25
C GLU A 19 16.34 -37.39 7.64
N SER A 20 17.65 -37.19 7.77
CA SER A 20 18.31 -37.14 9.08
C SER A 20 17.90 -35.90 9.88
N VAL A 21 17.74 -34.75 9.23
CA VAL A 21 17.21 -33.52 9.85
C VAL A 21 15.74 -33.69 10.22
N ARG A 22 14.93 -34.35 9.39
CA ARG A 22 13.53 -34.66 9.69
C ARG A 22 13.40 -35.65 10.85
N ALA A 23 14.26 -36.67 10.89
CA ALA A 23 14.34 -37.63 11.99
C ALA A 23 14.91 -37.01 13.27
N SER A 24 15.80 -36.01 13.15
CA SER A 24 16.31 -35.23 14.26
C SER A 24 15.27 -34.21 14.77
N GLY A 25 14.44 -33.67 13.88
CA GLY A 25 13.31 -32.79 14.21
C GLY A 25 12.07 -33.55 14.68
N SER A 26 12.04 -34.88 14.50
CA SER A 26 10.99 -35.77 15.02
C SER A 26 11.41 -36.56 16.26
N LYS A 27 12.61 -36.32 16.81
CA LYS A 27 12.87 -36.74 18.19
C LYS A 27 11.98 -35.88 19.07
N GLU A 28 11.05 -36.55 19.73
CA GLU A 28 10.25 -36.03 20.84
C GLU A 28 11.08 -35.07 21.72
N PRO A 29 10.45 -34.04 22.29
CA PRO A 29 11.10 -33.17 23.26
C PRO A 29 11.81 -34.03 24.32
N PRO A 30 13.00 -33.63 24.80
CA PRO A 30 13.64 -34.34 25.88
C PRO A 30 12.65 -34.47 27.04
N GLU A 31 12.50 -35.70 27.54
CA GLU A 31 11.75 -35.98 28.76
C GLU A 31 12.12 -34.96 29.84
N ASP A 32 11.08 -34.51 30.54
CA ASP A 32 11.13 -33.49 31.58
C ASP A 32 12.41 -33.59 32.44
N PRO A 33 13.06 -32.46 32.77
CA PRO A 33 14.13 -32.46 33.76
C PRO A 33 13.62 -33.13 35.05
N PRO A 34 14.49 -33.85 35.80
CA PRO A 34 14.10 -34.54 37.03
C PRO A 34 13.32 -33.56 37.90
N GLN A 35 12.09 -33.95 38.27
CA GLN A 35 11.10 -33.17 39.01
C GLN A 35 11.57 -32.87 40.45
N GLY A 36 12.68 -32.14 40.59
CA GLY A 36 13.12 -31.47 41.79
C GLY A 36 12.63 -30.03 41.73
N LEU A 37 11.58 -29.72 42.49
CA LEU A 37 11.09 -28.36 42.75
C LEU A 37 10.88 -27.47 41.51
N VAL A 38 10.12 -27.94 40.52
CA VAL A 38 9.29 -26.99 39.76
C VAL A 38 8.13 -26.68 40.69
N ALA A 39 8.17 -25.52 41.34
CA ALA A 39 7.00 -24.99 42.04
C ALA A 39 5.82 -25.09 41.07
N ALA A 40 4.73 -25.72 41.51
CA ALA A 40 3.52 -25.82 40.71
C ALA A 40 3.24 -24.45 40.07
N PRO A 41 2.90 -24.37 38.76
CA PRO A 41 2.47 -23.11 38.18
C PRO A 41 1.40 -22.57 39.11
N GLU A 42 1.66 -21.39 39.68
CA GLU A 42 0.68 -20.71 40.54
C GLU A 42 -0.64 -20.75 39.78
N PRO A 43 -1.75 -21.16 40.41
CA PRO A 43 -3.03 -21.19 39.73
C PRO A 43 -3.25 -19.81 39.12
N GLU A 44 -3.35 -19.73 37.79
CA GLU A 44 -3.76 -18.51 37.12
C GLU A 44 -5.00 -18.00 37.88
N PRO A 45 -5.00 -16.75 38.37
CA PRO A 45 -6.13 -16.25 39.15
C PRO A 45 -7.39 -16.50 38.32
N GLU A 46 -8.39 -17.17 38.91
CA GLU A 46 -9.65 -17.50 38.26
C GLU A 46 -10.13 -16.29 37.45
N ARG A 47 -10.10 -16.42 36.12
CA ARG A 47 -10.56 -15.38 35.18
C ARG A 47 -12.06 -15.21 35.38
N ARG A 48 -12.44 -14.35 36.32
CA ARG A 48 -13.83 -13.95 36.51
C ARG A 48 -14.22 -13.05 35.35
N GLU A 49 -15.27 -13.42 34.64
CA GLU A 49 -15.87 -12.52 33.65
C GLU A 49 -16.29 -11.24 34.39
N PRO A 50 -15.85 -10.04 33.94
CA PRO A 50 -16.19 -8.80 34.63
C PRO A 50 -17.71 -8.60 34.63
N THR A 51 -18.25 -8.21 35.79
CA THR A 51 -19.67 -7.89 35.90
C THR A 51 -20.02 -6.65 35.05
N PRO A 52 -21.28 -6.48 34.60
CA PRO A 52 -21.68 -5.30 33.84
C PRO A 52 -21.40 -3.97 34.54
N GLU A 53 -21.44 -3.95 35.88
CA GLU A 53 -21.07 -2.77 36.67
C GLU A 53 -19.56 -2.48 36.63
N GLU A 54 -18.73 -3.51 36.59
CA GLU A 54 -17.28 -3.39 36.45
C GLU A 54 -16.88 -2.93 35.06
N LEU A 55 -17.55 -3.40 34.01
CA LEU A 55 -17.37 -2.89 32.65
C LEU A 55 -17.75 -1.40 32.54
N ALA A 56 -18.82 -0.97 33.19
CA ALA A 56 -19.18 0.45 33.25
C ALA A 56 -18.12 1.30 33.98
N LYS A 57 -17.50 0.75 35.03
CA LYS A 57 -16.35 1.39 35.72
C LYS A 57 -15.13 1.47 34.80
N VAL A 58 -14.83 0.41 34.05
CA VAL A 58 -13.75 0.38 33.05
C VAL A 58 -13.96 1.46 32.00
N ASP A 59 -15.18 1.56 31.44
CA ASP A 59 -15.52 2.62 30.48
C ASP A 59 -15.31 4.03 31.05
N ALA A 60 -15.67 4.24 32.33
CA ALA A 60 -15.44 5.52 32.99
C ALA A 60 -13.93 5.81 33.15
N LEU A 61 -13.15 4.82 33.58
CA LEU A 61 -11.70 4.93 33.71
C LEU A 61 -11.02 5.21 32.35
N LEU A 62 -11.47 4.57 31.27
CA LEU A 62 -10.94 4.80 29.93
C LEU A 62 -11.27 6.21 29.42
N ARG A 63 -12.46 6.74 29.73
CA ARG A 63 -12.79 8.15 29.43
C ARG A 63 -11.89 9.11 30.19
N GLU A 64 -11.67 8.87 31.49
CA GLU A 64 -10.75 9.67 32.30
C GLU A 64 -9.30 9.60 31.78
N ALA A 65 -8.83 8.40 31.43
CA ALA A 65 -7.52 8.19 30.83
C ALA A 65 -7.41 9.01 29.54
N GLN A 66 -8.42 8.96 28.66
CA GLN A 66 -8.40 9.72 27.41
C GLN A 66 -8.37 11.23 27.65
N LEU A 67 -9.07 11.73 28.66
CA LEU A 67 -9.00 13.15 29.05
C LEU A 67 -7.61 13.51 29.59
N ALA A 68 -7.00 12.66 30.41
CA ALA A 68 -5.64 12.84 30.90
C ALA A 68 -4.62 12.85 29.75
N LYS A 69 -4.79 11.97 28.76
CA LYS A 69 -3.97 11.93 27.54
C LYS A 69 -4.06 13.24 26.75
N ILE A 70 -5.27 13.75 26.52
CA ILE A 70 -5.49 15.04 25.81
C ILE A 70 -4.83 16.20 26.57
N ARG A 71 -4.82 16.15 27.91
CA ARG A 71 -4.17 17.15 28.78
C ARG A 71 -2.65 16.98 28.88
N GLY A 72 -2.07 15.96 28.24
CA GLY A 72 -0.64 15.65 28.31
C GLY A 72 -0.19 15.06 29.66
N GLN A 73 -1.12 14.65 30.52
CA GLN A 73 -0.85 14.06 31.83
C GLN A 73 -0.60 12.56 31.69
N ARG A 74 0.63 12.19 31.29
CA ARG A 74 1.01 10.78 31.02
C ARG A 74 0.86 9.89 32.25
N ASP A 75 1.31 10.33 33.42
CA ASP A 75 1.26 9.52 34.65
C ASP A 75 -0.19 9.19 35.05
N ALA A 76 -1.10 10.16 34.92
CA ALA A 76 -2.52 9.95 35.19
C ALA A 76 -3.18 9.03 34.16
N PHE A 77 -2.78 9.12 32.89
CA PHE A 77 -3.23 8.20 31.85
C PHE A 77 -2.78 6.77 32.15
N GLU A 78 -1.51 6.55 32.49
CA GLU A 78 -0.97 5.22 32.80
C GLU A 78 -1.60 4.63 34.06
N ALA A 79 -1.81 5.44 35.11
CA ALA A 79 -2.49 5.00 36.32
C ALA A 79 -3.93 4.53 36.03
N LYS A 80 -4.69 5.33 35.28
CA LYS A 80 -6.09 5.00 34.93
C LYS A 80 -6.20 3.81 34.00
N LEU A 81 -5.25 3.67 33.07
CA LEU A 81 -5.17 2.51 32.19
C LEU A 81 -4.82 1.22 32.97
N ALA A 82 -3.93 1.31 33.97
CA ALA A 82 -3.60 0.18 34.84
C ALA A 82 -4.80 -0.25 35.71
N GLU A 83 -5.54 0.71 36.27
CA GLU A 83 -6.80 0.42 36.99
C GLU A 83 -7.81 -0.29 36.08
N ALA A 84 -8.02 0.21 34.86
CA ALA A 84 -8.94 -0.38 33.90
C ALA A 84 -8.51 -1.81 33.49
N SER A 85 -7.22 -2.01 33.22
CA SER A 85 -6.67 -3.31 32.85
C SER A 85 -6.70 -4.34 33.98
N ALA A 86 -6.67 -3.90 35.24
CA ALA A 86 -6.80 -4.80 36.40
C ALA A 86 -8.23 -5.32 36.56
N ILE A 87 -9.23 -4.54 36.15
CA ILE A 87 -10.65 -4.90 36.24
C ILE A 87 -11.06 -5.76 35.04
N ALA A 88 -10.72 -5.35 33.82
CA ALA A 88 -11.07 -6.04 32.59
C ALA A 88 -9.85 -6.15 31.65
N PRO A 89 -8.99 -7.17 31.85
CA PRO A 89 -7.75 -7.32 31.08
C PRO A 89 -7.99 -7.64 29.59
N ASP A 90 -9.15 -8.23 29.26
CA ASP A 90 -9.54 -8.62 27.90
C ASP A 90 -10.50 -7.61 27.24
N ASP A 91 -10.71 -6.44 27.84
CA ASP A 91 -11.58 -5.42 27.26
C ASP A 91 -10.98 -4.77 26.00
N SER A 92 -11.85 -4.54 25.01
CA SER A 92 -11.45 -3.96 23.73
C SER A 92 -10.93 -2.53 23.87
N GLY A 93 -11.58 -1.71 24.71
CA GLY A 93 -11.18 -0.32 24.97
C GLY A 93 -9.86 -0.23 25.73
N VAL A 94 -9.62 -1.13 26.68
CA VAL A 94 -8.33 -1.26 27.38
C VAL A 94 -7.21 -1.56 26.39
N HIS A 95 -7.37 -2.58 25.56
CA HIS A 95 -6.37 -2.92 24.56
C HIS A 95 -6.15 -1.82 23.52
N GLU A 96 -7.19 -1.07 23.16
CA GLU A 96 -7.06 0.11 22.31
C GLU A 96 -6.20 1.20 22.97
N ALA A 97 -6.47 1.52 24.23
CA ALA A 97 -5.72 2.52 24.99
C ALA A 97 -4.25 2.10 25.22
N MET A 98 -3.98 0.81 25.42
CA MET A 98 -2.61 0.27 25.44
C MET A 98 -1.91 0.44 24.09
N GLY A 99 -2.62 0.15 22.99
CA GLY A 99 -2.09 0.35 21.64
C GLY A 99 -1.72 1.80 21.37
N ASP A 100 -2.57 2.72 21.84
CA ASP A 100 -2.34 4.16 21.81
C ASP A 100 -1.08 4.55 22.59
N ALA A 101 -0.92 4.03 23.80
CA ALA A 101 0.26 4.27 24.64
C ALA A 101 1.55 3.76 23.97
N HIS A 102 1.50 2.58 23.36
CA HIS A 102 2.62 2.02 22.61
C HIS A 102 2.93 2.84 21.35
N ALA A 103 1.91 3.32 20.65
CA ALA A 103 2.06 4.16 19.46
C ALA A 103 2.74 5.50 19.81
N ASP A 104 2.31 6.15 20.89
CA ASP A 104 2.89 7.40 21.40
C ASP A 104 4.35 7.21 21.85
N ALA A 105 4.67 6.03 22.39
CA ALA A 105 6.03 5.61 22.73
C ALA A 105 6.88 5.16 21.52
N ARG A 106 6.38 5.30 20.29
CA ARG A 106 7.00 4.84 19.03
C ARG A 106 7.25 3.32 18.95
N ARG A 107 6.60 2.52 19.79
CA ARG A 107 6.70 1.05 19.80
C ARG A 107 5.64 0.45 18.86
N MET A 108 5.85 0.56 17.55
CA MET A 108 4.84 0.20 16.54
C MET A 108 4.42 -1.28 16.57
N ILE A 109 5.34 -2.20 16.87
CA ILE A 109 5.05 -3.65 16.95
C ILE A 109 4.07 -3.93 18.09
N SER A 110 4.39 -3.45 19.30
CA SER A 110 3.52 -3.60 20.46
C SER A 110 2.18 -2.90 20.26
N ALA A 111 2.16 -1.73 19.62
CA ALA A 111 0.92 -1.03 19.29
C ALA A 111 0.01 -1.87 18.38
N LYS A 112 0.59 -2.49 17.34
CA LYS A 112 -0.12 -3.39 16.42
C LYS A 112 -0.73 -4.58 17.17
N GLU A 113 0.04 -5.23 18.04
CA GLU A 113 -0.43 -6.37 18.83
C GLU A 113 -1.59 -5.98 19.75
N SER A 114 -1.50 -4.83 20.44
CA SER A 114 -2.57 -4.33 21.30
C SER A 114 -3.83 -4.00 20.49
N TYR A 115 -3.73 -3.33 19.34
CA TYR A 115 -4.90 -3.08 18.49
C TYR A 115 -5.50 -4.37 17.92
N GLN A 116 -4.68 -5.36 17.57
CA GLN A 116 -5.17 -6.68 17.15
C GLN A 116 -5.96 -7.38 18.25
N ARG A 117 -5.51 -7.31 19.50
CA ARG A 117 -6.27 -7.85 20.64
C ARG A 117 -7.57 -7.08 20.86
N ALA A 118 -7.56 -5.75 20.73
CA ALA A 118 -8.76 -4.93 20.83
C ALA A 118 -9.83 -5.33 19.79
N VAL A 119 -9.42 -5.54 18.53
CA VAL A 119 -10.32 -5.97 17.45
C VAL A 119 -10.80 -7.41 17.65
N LYS A 120 -9.96 -8.30 18.18
CA LYS A 120 -10.36 -9.68 18.52
C LYS A 120 -11.38 -9.71 19.66
N ALA A 121 -11.18 -8.89 20.69
CA ALA A 121 -12.08 -8.80 21.83
C ALA A 121 -13.46 -8.22 21.42
N ASN A 122 -13.46 -7.18 20.58
CA ASN A 122 -14.69 -6.64 20.01
C ASN A 122 -14.50 -6.25 18.53
N PRO A 123 -14.97 -7.09 17.59
CA PRO A 123 -14.90 -6.79 16.16
C PRO A 123 -15.70 -5.54 15.74
N LYS A 124 -16.59 -5.00 16.60
CA LYS A 124 -17.35 -3.77 16.34
C LYS A 124 -16.64 -2.51 16.83
N ASN A 125 -15.45 -2.61 17.43
CA ASN A 125 -14.67 -1.45 17.82
C ASN A 125 -14.03 -0.79 16.57
N ALA A 126 -14.79 0.11 15.95
CA ALA A 126 -14.36 0.86 14.76
C ALA A 126 -13.12 1.72 15.01
N SER A 127 -12.89 2.18 16.25
CA SER A 127 -11.72 2.98 16.60
C SER A 127 -10.44 2.14 16.55
N ALA A 128 -10.45 0.98 17.23
CA ALA A 128 -9.33 0.04 17.19
C ALA A 128 -9.06 -0.50 15.78
N GLU A 129 -10.11 -0.82 15.02
CA GLU A 129 -9.98 -1.27 13.62
C GLU A 129 -9.31 -0.20 12.75
N LYS A 130 -9.77 1.05 12.85
CA LYS A 130 -9.18 2.17 12.11
C LYS A 130 -7.70 2.36 12.44
N LYS A 131 -7.34 2.30 13.73
CA LYS A 131 -5.96 2.46 14.20
C LYS A 131 -5.07 1.31 13.72
N LEU A 132 -5.56 0.07 13.73
CA LEU A 132 -4.87 -1.08 13.17
C LEU A 132 -4.66 -0.92 11.65
N ALA A 133 -5.71 -0.53 10.92
CA ALA A 133 -5.66 -0.33 9.48
C ALA A 133 -4.64 0.75 9.10
N GLU A 134 -4.61 1.88 9.82
CA GLU A 134 -3.64 2.95 9.62
C GLU A 134 -2.20 2.45 9.81
N LEU A 135 -1.96 1.65 10.85
CA LEU A 135 -0.63 1.13 11.16
C LEU A 135 -0.16 0.13 10.08
N VAL A 136 -1.05 -0.78 9.66
CA VAL A 136 -0.78 -1.72 8.56
C VAL A 136 -0.58 -0.97 7.24
N PHE A 137 -1.37 0.06 6.97
CA PHE A 137 -1.25 0.86 5.76
C PHE A 137 0.10 1.57 5.71
N ARG A 138 0.55 2.18 6.82
CA ARG A 138 1.87 2.82 6.92
C ARG A 138 3.01 1.82 6.76
N GLU A 139 2.90 0.63 7.35
CA GLU A 139 3.89 -0.45 7.19
C GLU A 139 3.97 -0.91 5.73
N THR A 140 2.81 -1.13 5.11
CA THR A 140 2.70 -1.53 3.70
C THR A 140 3.26 -0.46 2.78
N GLN A 141 2.94 0.81 3.02
CA GLN A 141 3.46 1.95 2.26
C GLN A 141 4.97 2.08 2.42
N ALA A 142 5.50 1.95 3.64
CA ALA A 142 6.94 1.96 3.88
C ALA A 142 7.64 0.81 3.17
N GLY A 143 7.05 -0.40 3.18
CA GLY A 143 7.55 -1.56 2.44
C GLY A 143 7.51 -1.36 0.92
N LEU A 144 6.43 -0.77 0.39
CA LEU A 144 6.30 -0.44 -1.04
C LEU A 144 7.32 0.64 -1.48
N MET A 145 7.56 1.64 -0.64
CA MET A 145 8.57 2.67 -0.89
C MET A 145 9.99 2.08 -0.83
N ALA A 146 10.28 1.23 0.16
CA ALA A 146 11.57 0.57 0.31
C ALA A 146 11.85 -0.45 -0.81
N SER A 147 10.81 -1.13 -1.31
CA SER A 147 10.92 -2.05 -2.46
C SER A 147 11.09 -1.33 -3.80
N GLY A 148 11.07 0.00 -3.82
CA GLY A 148 11.14 0.77 -5.06
C GLY A 148 9.96 0.52 -5.98
N TYR A 149 8.86 -0.06 -5.50
CA TYR A 149 7.69 -0.39 -6.33
C TYR A 149 7.18 0.84 -7.10
N PHE A 150 7.08 1.97 -6.41
CA PHE A 150 6.68 3.25 -7.03
C PHE A 150 7.77 3.86 -7.93
N ALA A 151 9.06 3.66 -7.61
CA ALA A 151 10.17 4.10 -8.46
C ALA A 151 10.21 3.30 -9.78
N ASN A 152 10.09 1.98 -9.70
CA ASN A 152 10.01 1.07 -10.84
C ASN A 152 8.72 1.28 -11.65
N GLN A 153 7.61 1.64 -11.02
CA GLN A 153 6.37 1.98 -11.72
C GLN A 153 6.47 3.31 -12.48
N SER A 154 7.20 4.29 -11.94
CA SER A 154 7.49 5.55 -12.64
C SER A 154 8.37 5.32 -13.88
N GLU A 155 9.38 4.45 -13.79
CA GLU A 155 10.18 4.02 -14.95
C GLU A 155 9.34 3.21 -15.95
N ALA A 156 8.42 2.39 -15.44
CA ALA A 156 7.45 1.65 -16.25
C ALA A 156 6.43 2.54 -16.97
N MET A 157 6.18 3.78 -16.52
CA MET A 157 5.35 4.76 -17.24
C MET A 157 6.11 5.51 -18.34
N THR A 158 7.43 5.61 -18.24
CA THR A 158 8.30 6.25 -19.26
C THR A 158 8.77 5.33 -20.39
N SER A 159 8.28 4.09 -20.46
CA SER A 159 8.58 3.21 -21.60
C SER A 159 7.87 3.70 -22.87
N PRO A 160 8.58 3.91 -24.00
CA PRO A 160 7.98 4.36 -25.26
C PRO A 160 6.90 3.39 -25.78
N THR A 161 7.00 2.11 -25.43
CA THR A 161 5.98 1.11 -25.77
C THR A 161 4.68 1.32 -24.97
N LYS A 162 4.79 1.71 -23.69
CA LYS A 162 3.62 1.95 -22.83
C LYS A 162 3.04 3.36 -23.03
N ALA A 163 3.87 4.36 -23.33
CA ALA A 163 3.42 5.69 -23.75
C ALA A 163 2.50 5.65 -24.98
N LYS A 164 2.74 4.72 -25.91
CA LYS A 164 1.84 4.46 -27.07
C LYS A 164 0.49 3.89 -26.65
N VAL A 165 0.47 2.96 -25.68
CA VAL A 165 -0.78 2.37 -25.15
C VAL A 165 -1.61 3.44 -24.44
N PHE A 166 -0.99 4.28 -23.63
CA PHE A 166 -1.70 5.39 -22.96
C PHE A 166 -2.13 6.49 -23.94
N ASN A 167 -1.34 6.80 -24.97
CA ASN A 167 -1.75 7.71 -26.05
C ASN A 167 -2.92 7.18 -26.87
N ALA A 168 -3.07 5.85 -26.99
CA ALA A 168 -4.22 5.25 -27.66
C ALA A 168 -5.54 5.46 -26.90
N ILE A 169 -5.48 5.74 -25.60
CA ILE A 169 -6.67 6.03 -24.76
C ILE A 169 -6.96 7.54 -24.76
N LEU A 170 -5.93 8.39 -24.64
CA LEU A 170 -6.09 9.84 -24.59
C LEU A 170 -4.93 10.53 -25.36
N PRO A 171 -5.22 11.29 -26.43
CA PRO A 171 -4.18 11.94 -27.21
C PRO A 171 -3.45 13.00 -26.37
N GLY A 172 -2.12 13.03 -26.47
CA GLY A 172 -1.27 14.00 -25.77
C GLY A 172 -0.86 13.59 -24.35
N PHE A 173 -1.53 12.60 -23.75
CA PHE A 173 -1.16 12.08 -22.43
C PHE A 173 0.23 11.42 -22.45
N GLY A 174 0.60 10.77 -23.56
CA GLY A 174 1.94 10.22 -23.74
C GLY A 174 3.06 11.27 -23.61
N HIS A 175 2.86 12.48 -24.13
CA HIS A 175 3.84 13.56 -24.01
C HIS A 175 3.94 14.12 -22.59
N VAL A 176 2.82 14.15 -21.84
CA VAL A 176 2.82 14.53 -20.42
C VAL A 176 3.64 13.53 -19.59
N LEU A 177 3.47 12.22 -19.85
CA LEU A 177 4.24 11.16 -19.16
C LEU A 177 5.72 11.17 -19.51
N LEU A 178 6.09 11.60 -20.72
CA LEU A 178 7.47 11.75 -21.15
C LEU A 178 8.15 13.02 -20.61
N GLY A 179 7.45 13.85 -19.83
CA GLY A 179 7.95 15.10 -19.27
C GLY A 179 7.84 16.31 -20.21
N GLU A 180 7.31 16.13 -21.42
CA GLU A 180 6.99 17.21 -22.35
C GLU A 180 5.61 17.81 -22.06
N THR A 181 5.42 18.31 -20.83
CA THR A 181 4.12 18.76 -20.30
C THR A 181 3.44 19.81 -21.17
N THR A 182 4.20 20.77 -21.70
CA THR A 182 3.68 21.84 -22.58
C THR A 182 3.07 21.27 -23.87
N ARG A 183 3.74 20.32 -24.53
CA ARG A 183 3.26 19.71 -25.77
C ARG A 183 2.04 18.84 -25.51
N GLY A 184 2.09 18.02 -24.46
CA GLY A 184 0.96 17.18 -24.07
C GLY A 184 -0.29 17.98 -23.72
N ALA A 185 -0.14 19.06 -22.95
CA ALA A 185 -1.25 19.93 -22.57
C ALA A 185 -1.90 20.62 -23.79
N ILE A 186 -1.11 21.07 -24.77
CA ILE A 186 -1.63 21.66 -26.00
C ILE A 186 -2.44 20.64 -26.81
N ILE A 187 -1.91 19.42 -26.98
CA ILE A 187 -2.60 18.35 -27.73
C ILE A 187 -3.91 17.97 -27.05
N ILE A 188 -3.90 17.78 -25.72
CA ILE A 188 -5.10 17.45 -24.94
C ILE A 188 -6.12 18.59 -25.07
N GLY A 189 -5.71 19.84 -24.86
CA GLY A 189 -6.60 21.00 -24.93
C GLY A 189 -7.24 21.17 -26.30
N LEU A 190 -6.45 21.04 -27.37
CA LEU A 190 -6.95 21.15 -28.74
C LEU A 190 -7.90 20.00 -29.09
N TRP A 191 -7.59 18.77 -28.68
CA TRP A 191 -8.44 17.62 -28.93
C TRP A 191 -9.77 17.72 -28.18
N VAL A 192 -9.75 18.06 -26.89
CA VAL A 192 -10.97 18.27 -26.09
C VAL A 192 -11.83 19.37 -26.69
N LEU A 193 -11.22 20.49 -27.13
CA LEU A 193 -11.93 21.57 -27.80
C LEU A 193 -12.67 21.07 -29.06
N MET A 194 -12.00 20.27 -29.89
CA MET A 194 -12.61 19.70 -31.10
C MET A 194 -13.72 18.69 -30.77
N VAL A 195 -13.57 17.88 -29.72
CA VAL A 195 -14.63 16.97 -29.27
C VAL A 195 -15.85 17.76 -28.79
N VAL A 196 -15.65 18.76 -27.92
CA VAL A 196 -16.73 19.62 -27.41
C VAL A 196 -17.44 20.35 -28.55
N LEU A 197 -16.68 20.89 -29.50
CA LEU A 197 -17.24 21.57 -30.67
C LEU A 197 -18.05 20.60 -31.56
N SER A 198 -17.61 19.34 -31.69
CA SER A 198 -18.35 18.30 -32.39
C SER A 198 -19.68 17.98 -31.71
N PHE A 199 -19.72 17.89 -30.38
CA PHE A 199 -20.98 17.73 -29.64
C PHE A 199 -21.91 18.94 -29.83
N ALA A 200 -21.38 20.16 -29.74
CA ALA A 200 -22.16 21.39 -29.89
C ALA A 200 -22.75 21.57 -31.30
N LEU A 201 -22.05 21.10 -32.33
CA LEU A 201 -22.46 21.19 -33.74
C LEU A 201 -23.13 19.92 -34.28
N GLY A 202 -23.58 19.02 -33.38
CA GLY A 202 -24.32 17.81 -33.75
C GLY A 202 -23.50 16.77 -34.53
N GLY A 203 -22.17 16.85 -34.51
CA GLY A 203 -21.27 15.95 -35.24
C GLY A 203 -21.33 14.51 -34.76
N VAL A 204 -21.40 14.30 -33.44
CA VAL A 204 -21.53 12.96 -32.85
C VAL A 204 -22.88 12.34 -33.18
N SER A 205 -23.97 13.10 -33.07
CA SER A 205 -25.32 12.66 -33.47
C SER A 205 -25.36 12.30 -34.96
N SER A 206 -24.76 13.14 -35.81
CA SER A 206 -24.68 12.89 -37.25
C SER A 206 -23.90 11.61 -37.58
N LEU A 207 -22.80 11.35 -36.88
CA LEU A 207 -22.02 10.10 -37.00
C LEU A 207 -22.82 8.88 -36.55
N LEU A 208 -23.53 8.96 -35.42
CA LEU A 208 -24.36 7.88 -34.91
C LEU A 208 -25.52 7.55 -35.87
N GLY A 209 -26.11 8.58 -36.47
CA GLY A 209 -27.10 8.40 -37.54
C GLY A 209 -26.54 7.77 -38.79
N ALA A 210 -25.34 8.18 -39.23
CA ALA A 210 -24.67 7.63 -40.40
C ALA A 210 -24.32 6.13 -40.24
N VAL A 211 -24.03 5.68 -39.02
CA VAL A 211 -23.75 4.27 -38.70
C VAL A 211 -25.03 3.49 -38.34
N GLY A 212 -26.19 4.15 -38.35
CA GLY A 212 -27.50 3.53 -38.11
C GLY A 212 -27.82 3.21 -36.65
N LEU A 213 -27.05 3.77 -35.71
CA LEU A 213 -27.29 3.64 -34.26
C LEU A 213 -28.37 4.60 -33.76
N ASP A 214 -28.54 5.74 -34.42
CA ASP A 214 -29.58 6.71 -34.10
C ASP A 214 -30.42 7.03 -35.35
N ARG A 215 -31.62 6.46 -35.42
CA ARG A 215 -32.50 6.61 -36.59
C ARG A 215 -33.19 7.98 -36.64
N ASP A 216 -33.17 8.72 -35.52
CA ASP A 216 -33.79 10.04 -35.39
C ASP A 216 -32.78 11.18 -35.55
N ALA A 217 -31.49 10.84 -35.69
CA ALA A 217 -30.41 11.81 -35.86
C ALA A 217 -30.55 12.58 -37.19
N THR A 218 -30.62 13.91 -37.08
CA THR A 218 -30.56 14.82 -38.23
C THR A 218 -29.11 15.02 -38.67
N ALA A 219 -28.79 14.76 -39.94
CA ALA A 219 -27.44 14.94 -40.46
C ALA A 219 -27.06 16.43 -40.55
N GLN A 220 -26.12 16.86 -39.71
CA GLN A 220 -25.55 18.21 -39.70
C GLN A 220 -24.10 18.16 -40.21
N PRO A 221 -23.85 18.47 -41.50
CA PRO A 221 -22.53 18.27 -42.09
C PRO A 221 -21.43 19.14 -41.45
N VAL A 222 -21.81 20.26 -40.85
CA VAL A 222 -20.91 21.17 -40.12
C VAL A 222 -20.26 20.47 -38.92
N GLY A 223 -20.96 19.53 -38.27
CA GLY A 223 -20.45 18.78 -37.12
C GLY A 223 -19.34 17.78 -37.45
N TYR A 224 -19.19 17.37 -38.72
CA TYR A 224 -18.09 16.47 -39.12
C TYR A 224 -16.73 17.16 -39.13
N VAL A 225 -16.69 18.47 -39.33
CA VAL A 225 -15.44 19.25 -39.41
C VAL A 225 -14.63 19.15 -38.11
N PRO A 226 -15.19 19.49 -36.92
CA PRO A 226 -14.46 19.33 -35.66
C PRO A 226 -14.16 17.87 -35.34
N LEU A 227 -15.01 16.92 -35.73
CA LEU A 227 -14.78 15.49 -35.52
C LEU A 227 -13.58 14.99 -36.35
N ALA A 228 -13.47 15.41 -37.61
CA ALA A 228 -12.33 15.12 -38.47
C ALA A 228 -11.05 15.78 -37.94
N LEU A 229 -11.12 17.03 -37.47
CA LEU A 229 -9.99 17.71 -36.85
C LEU A 229 -9.54 17.02 -35.55
N ALA A 230 -10.48 16.56 -34.72
CA ALA A 230 -10.16 15.76 -33.53
C ALA A 230 -9.42 14.47 -33.91
N LEU A 231 -9.84 13.79 -34.99
CA LEU A 231 -9.14 12.61 -35.50
C LEU A 231 -7.74 12.94 -36.01
N VAL A 232 -7.55 14.07 -36.72
CA VAL A 232 -6.23 14.52 -37.18
C VAL A 232 -5.32 14.83 -36.00
N VAL A 233 -5.81 15.53 -34.98
CA VAL A 233 -5.05 15.82 -33.75
C VAL A 233 -4.69 14.53 -32.99
N TYR A 234 -5.61 13.57 -32.95
CA TYR A 234 -5.36 12.26 -32.35
C TYR A 234 -4.27 11.49 -33.11
N LEU A 235 -4.30 11.46 -34.44
CA LEU A 235 -3.25 10.81 -35.24
C LEU A 235 -1.92 11.55 -35.12
N ALA A 236 -1.95 12.88 -35.10
CA ALA A 236 -0.75 13.71 -34.93
C ALA A 236 -0.09 13.53 -33.56
N SER A 237 -0.83 13.10 -32.53
CA SER A 237 -0.26 12.85 -31.20
C SER A 237 0.70 11.65 -31.17
N PHE A 238 0.70 10.79 -32.19
CA PHE A 238 1.68 9.71 -32.33
C PHE A 238 3.04 10.19 -32.85
N VAL A 239 3.09 11.38 -33.45
CA VAL A 239 4.33 11.97 -33.99
C VAL A 239 5.20 12.43 -32.82
N GLY A 240 6.40 11.83 -32.71
CA GLY A 240 7.34 12.13 -31.63
C GLY A 240 7.36 11.12 -30.48
N LEU A 241 6.36 10.21 -30.39
CA LEU A 241 6.34 9.13 -29.40
C LEU A 241 7.24 7.92 -29.76
N GLY A 242 7.92 7.95 -30.93
CA GLY A 242 8.59 6.79 -31.52
C GLY A 242 10.06 6.96 -31.94
N GLY A 243 10.72 8.08 -31.67
CA GLY A 243 12.10 8.33 -32.11
C GLY A 243 13.05 8.49 -30.92
N GLY A 244 14.03 7.59 -30.81
CA GLY A 244 15.09 7.64 -29.80
C GLY A 244 15.84 8.97 -29.82
N GLY A 245 15.52 9.82 -28.86
CA GLY A 245 16.29 10.99 -28.48
C GLY A 245 16.44 10.95 -26.98
N GLY A 246 17.46 10.23 -26.51
CA GLY A 246 17.79 10.21 -25.09
C GLY A 246 18.00 11.65 -24.63
N SER A 247 17.08 12.19 -23.84
CA SER A 247 17.46 13.22 -22.90
C SER A 247 18.41 12.52 -21.93
N ARG A 248 19.71 12.66 -22.19
CA ARG A 248 20.74 12.43 -21.19
C ARG A 248 20.36 13.33 -20.03
N ARG A 249 19.63 12.77 -19.05
CA ARG A 249 19.53 13.37 -17.74
C ARG A 249 20.97 13.50 -17.27
N SER A 250 21.48 14.72 -17.23
CA SER A 250 22.73 15.02 -16.55
C SER A 250 22.53 14.61 -15.10
N GLY A 251 23.02 13.42 -14.75
CA GLY A 251 23.09 13.00 -13.35
C GLY A 251 23.85 14.05 -12.55
N PRO A 252 23.61 14.17 -11.24
CA PRO A 252 24.31 15.12 -10.40
C PRO A 252 25.81 15.01 -10.66
N SER A 253 26.42 16.14 -11.04
CA SER A 253 27.82 16.27 -11.40
C SER A 253 28.67 15.58 -10.33
N ARG A 254 29.25 14.43 -10.67
CA ARG A 254 30.28 13.82 -9.83
C ARG A 254 31.39 14.86 -9.70
N PRO A 255 31.79 15.28 -8.50
CA PRO A 255 32.97 16.13 -8.36
C PRO A 255 34.15 15.39 -8.99
N GLU A 256 34.90 16.10 -9.83
CA GLU A 256 36.04 15.53 -10.52
C GLU A 256 37.04 14.98 -9.48
N PRO A 257 37.62 13.79 -9.71
CA PRO A 257 38.61 13.24 -8.80
C PRO A 257 39.78 14.22 -8.64
N PRO A 258 40.40 14.31 -7.45
CA PRO A 258 41.34 15.37 -7.06
C PRO A 258 42.71 15.33 -7.77
N VAL A 259 42.80 14.65 -8.92
CA VAL A 259 43.99 14.59 -9.77
C VAL A 259 44.04 15.74 -10.78
N ASP A 260 42.91 16.39 -11.10
CA ASP A 260 42.84 17.49 -12.07
C ASP A 260 42.77 18.90 -11.45
N LEU A 261 42.94 19.02 -10.13
CA LEU A 261 43.12 20.32 -9.49
C LEU A 261 44.58 20.77 -9.69
N ARG A 262 44.78 21.83 -10.48
CA ARG A 262 46.06 22.57 -10.43
C ARG A 262 46.18 23.19 -9.05
N PHE A 263 47.11 22.66 -8.25
CA PHE A 263 47.54 23.28 -6.99
C PHE A 263 48.03 24.71 -7.23
#